data_AF-A0A4R3KUG5-F1
#
_entry.id   AF-A0A4R3KUG5-F1
#
_cell.length_a   1.000
_cell.length_b   1.000
_cell.length_c   1.000
_cell.angle_alpha   90.00
_cell.angle_beta   90.00
_cell.angle_gamma   90.00
#
_symmetry.space_group_name_H-M   'P 1'
#
loop_
_entity.id
_entity.type
_entity.pdbx_description
1 polymer ?
#
loop_
_entity_poly.entity_id
_entity_poly.type
_entity_poly.pdbx_seq_one_letter_code
_entity_poly.pdbx_strand_id
1 'polypeptide(L)'
;MLISFGLVVYNEAESKFNYEKWIGKQDKRVWMVDDLLEKHKILNMSKDDIIKLLGKPSDTQYFKEVDNIVYYLGAERGLVRIDSEWLVIWFDEKDIAIDIKIMRD
;
A
#
# COMPACT_ATOMS: atom_id res chain seq x y z
N MET A 1 -30.53 -2.32 -3.25
CA MET A 1 -29.25 -2.80 -3.79
C MET A 1 -28.75 -3.90 -2.86
N LEU A 2 -28.92 -5.17 -3.23
CA LEU A 2 -28.46 -6.30 -2.42
C LEU A 2 -26.95 -6.43 -2.63
N ILE A 3 -26.15 -5.84 -1.74
CA ILE A 3 -24.74 -6.23 -1.66
C ILE A 3 -24.74 -7.63 -1.03
N SER A 4 -24.36 -8.63 -1.81
CA SER A 4 -24.26 -10.02 -1.36
C SER A 4 -23.30 -10.07 -0.15
N PHE A 5 -23.79 -10.50 1.01
CA PHE A 5 -22.99 -10.63 2.23
C PHE A 5 -21.67 -11.40 2.03
N GLY A 6 -21.63 -12.35 1.09
CA GLY A 6 -20.40 -13.08 0.74
C GLY A 6 -19.27 -12.22 0.16
N LEU A 7 -19.60 -11.16 -0.61
CA LEU A 7 -18.61 -10.20 -1.13
C LEU A 7 -18.06 -9.32 0.01
N VAL A 8 -18.92 -8.94 0.96
CA VAL A 8 -18.54 -8.14 2.13
C VAL A 8 -17.61 -8.95 3.05
N VAL A 9 -17.95 -10.21 3.34
CA VAL A 9 -17.15 -11.09 4.21
C VAL A 9 -15.83 -11.50 3.56
N TYR A 10 -15.81 -11.81 2.26
CA TYR A 10 -14.55 -12.10 1.54
C TYR A 10 -13.61 -10.88 1.52
N ASN A 11 -14.19 -9.68 1.34
CA ASN A 11 -13.44 -8.43 1.37
C ASN A 11 -12.83 -8.17 2.76
N GLU A 12 -13.51 -8.53 3.85
CA GLU A 12 -13.03 -8.35 5.22
C GLU A 12 -11.83 -9.24 5.58
N ALA A 13 -11.79 -10.49 5.09
CA ALA A 13 -10.66 -11.39 5.32
C ALA A 13 -9.42 -11.07 4.46
N GLU A 14 -9.62 -10.45 3.28
CA GLU A 14 -8.54 -9.97 2.42
C GLU A 14 -8.08 -8.54 2.77
N SER A 15 -8.83 -7.79 3.60
CA SER A 15 -8.48 -6.40 3.94
C SER A 15 -7.56 -6.26 5.15
N LYS A 16 -7.32 -7.33 5.91
CA LYS A 16 -6.36 -7.30 7.02
C LYS A 16 -4.93 -7.40 6.51
N PHE A 17 -4.09 -6.47 6.96
CA PHE A 17 -2.68 -6.49 6.62
C PHE A 17 -2.04 -7.78 7.14
N ASN A 18 -1.41 -8.51 6.22
CA ASN A 18 -0.65 -9.70 6.49
C ASN A 18 0.58 -9.66 5.59
N TYR A 19 1.77 -9.78 6.18
CA TYR A 19 3.04 -9.66 5.46
C TYR A 19 3.14 -10.64 4.27
N GLU A 20 2.79 -11.91 4.46
CA GLU A 20 2.87 -12.93 3.41
C GLU A 20 1.93 -12.62 2.24
N LYS A 21 0.69 -12.17 2.54
CA LYS A 21 -0.25 -11.71 1.50
C LYS A 21 0.26 -10.46 0.80
N TRP A 22 0.81 -9.51 1.55
CA TRP A 22 1.32 -8.24 1.04
C TRP A 22 2.45 -8.44 0.02
N ILE A 23 3.40 -9.34 0.31
CA ILE A 23 4.50 -9.64 -0.62
C ILE A 23 4.06 -10.58 -1.75
N GLY A 24 3.16 -11.53 -1.47
CA GLY A 24 2.74 -12.57 -2.41
C GLY A 24 1.64 -12.16 -3.39
N LYS A 25 0.86 -11.12 -3.07
CA LYS A 25 -0.26 -10.63 -3.90
C LYS A 25 -0.20 -9.11 -4.05
N GLN A 26 0.80 -8.63 -4.80
CA GLN A 26 1.04 -7.19 -4.94
C GLN A 26 -0.16 -6.43 -5.53
N ASP A 27 -0.93 -7.04 -6.43
CA ASP A 27 -2.14 -6.51 -7.04
C ASP A 27 -3.36 -6.45 -6.09
N LYS A 28 -3.21 -6.95 -4.85
CA LYS A 28 -4.25 -6.97 -3.81
C LYS A 28 -3.88 -6.11 -2.59
N ARG A 29 -2.72 -5.46 -2.59
CA ARG A 29 -2.28 -4.57 -1.50
C ARG A 29 -3.25 -3.42 -1.25
N VAL A 30 -4.00 -3.01 -2.26
CA VAL A 30 -5.08 -2.01 -2.20
C VAL A 30 -6.14 -2.38 -1.18
N TRP A 31 -6.39 -3.66 -0.90
CA TRP A 31 -7.36 -4.06 0.12
C TRP A 31 -6.78 -4.00 1.54
N MET A 32 -5.45 -4.11 1.67
CA MET A 32 -4.74 -4.20 2.96
C MET A 32 -4.16 -2.88 3.45
N VAL A 33 -3.92 -1.91 2.56
CA VAL A 33 -3.18 -0.68 2.88
C VAL A 33 -3.84 0.15 3.99
N ASP A 34 -5.17 0.15 4.08
CA ASP A 34 -5.85 0.92 5.13
C ASP A 34 -5.60 0.32 6.52
N ASP A 35 -5.72 -1.02 6.66
CA ASP A 35 -5.43 -1.73 7.93
C ASP A 35 -3.95 -1.64 8.29
N LEU A 36 -3.05 -1.62 7.29
CA LEU A 36 -1.62 -1.36 7.47
C LEU A 36 -1.39 0.02 8.09
N LEU A 37 -1.96 1.08 7.49
CA LEU A 37 -1.74 2.47 7.92
C LEU A 37 -2.43 2.77 9.26
N GLU A 38 -3.53 2.07 9.57
CA GLU A 38 -4.20 2.16 10.87
C GLU A 38 -3.35 1.56 12.00
N LYS A 39 -2.72 0.40 11.76
CA LYS A 39 -1.99 -0.35 12.80
C LYS A 39 -0.52 0.03 12.94
N HIS A 40 0.09 0.55 11.87
CA HIS A 40 1.51 0.85 11.83
C HIS A 40 1.75 2.33 11.56
N LYS A 41 2.36 3.03 12.52
CA LYS A 41 2.74 4.44 12.38
C LYS A 41 3.99 4.58 11.52
N ILE A 42 3.82 4.69 10.20
CA ILE A 42 4.95 4.74 9.24
C ILE A 42 5.77 6.03 9.37
N LEU A 43 5.14 7.16 9.70
CA LEU A 43 5.85 8.42 9.91
C LEU A 43 6.87 8.31 11.05
N ASN A 44 8.08 8.80 10.80
CA ASN A 44 9.28 8.67 11.63
C ASN A 44 9.89 7.26 11.73
N MET A 45 9.47 6.30 10.92
CA MET A 45 10.20 5.04 10.77
C MET A 45 11.42 5.23 9.85
N SER A 46 12.47 4.46 10.09
CA SER A 46 13.57 4.34 9.13
C SER A 46 13.11 3.59 7.89
N LYS A 47 13.70 3.92 6.73
CA LYS A 47 13.47 3.21 5.47
C LYS A 47 13.73 1.72 5.58
N ASP A 48 14.78 1.33 6.30
CA ASP A 48 15.11 -0.08 6.53
C ASP A 48 14.02 -0.80 7.32
N ASP A 49 13.46 -0.17 8.36
CA ASP A 49 12.37 -0.78 9.14
C ASP A 49 11.07 -0.85 8.33
N ILE A 50 10.81 0.13 7.46
CA ILE A 50 9.69 0.08 6.51
C ILE A 50 9.90 -1.06 5.51
N ILE A 51 11.11 -1.26 4.98
CA ILE A 51 11.41 -2.38 4.08
C ILE A 51 11.30 -3.73 4.80
N LYS A 52 11.69 -3.81 6.09
CA LYS A 52 11.44 -5.03 6.89
C LYS A 52 9.96 -5.28 7.10
N LEU A 53 9.15 -4.23 7.27
CA LEU A 53 7.70 -4.33 7.47
C LEU A 53 6.95 -4.68 6.18
N LEU A 54 7.33 -4.11 5.03
CA LEU A 54 6.58 -4.14 3.78
C LEU A 54 7.25 -4.96 2.67
N GLY A 55 8.48 -5.42 2.89
CA GLY A 55 9.31 -6.05 1.87
C GLY A 55 9.87 -5.05 0.87
N LYS A 56 10.36 -5.57 -0.27
CA LYS A 56 10.95 -4.73 -1.32
C LYS A 56 9.90 -3.80 -1.96
N PRO A 57 10.24 -2.52 -2.21
CA PRO A 57 9.42 -1.62 -3.02
C PRO A 57 9.16 -2.18 -4.42
N SER A 58 8.12 -1.67 -5.07
CA SER A 58 7.81 -2.01 -6.46
C SER A 58 8.88 -1.46 -7.40
N ASP A 59 9.23 -2.24 -8.42
CA ASP A 59 10.09 -1.81 -9.52
C ASP A 59 9.24 -1.03 -10.53
N THR A 60 9.21 0.30 -10.41
CA THR A 60 8.30 1.18 -11.15
C THR A 60 8.90 2.58 -11.35
N GLN A 61 8.47 3.26 -12.41
CA GLN A 61 8.74 4.68 -12.63
C GLN A 61 7.58 5.58 -12.15
N TYR A 62 6.40 5.01 -11.90
CA TYR A 62 5.24 5.76 -11.42
C TYR A 62 5.50 6.34 -10.04
N PHE A 63 5.34 7.67 -9.91
CA PHE A 63 5.58 8.44 -8.69
C PHE A 63 6.95 8.24 -8.04
N LYS A 64 7.92 7.65 -8.75
CA LYS A 64 9.24 7.37 -8.21
C LYS A 64 10.10 8.63 -8.29
N GLU A 65 10.65 9.01 -7.14
CA GLU A 65 11.60 10.11 -6.98
C GLU A 65 12.88 9.60 -6.30
N VAL A 66 13.87 10.47 -6.09
CA VAL A 66 15.17 10.10 -5.50
C VAL A 66 15.01 9.68 -4.04
N ASP A 67 14.18 10.41 -3.31
CA ASP A 67 14.01 10.38 -1.85
C ASP A 67 12.74 9.66 -1.41
N ASN A 68 12.20 8.76 -2.24
CA ASN A 68 10.99 8.01 -1.91
C ASN A 68 11.09 6.51 -2.19
N ILE A 69 10.11 5.75 -1.72
CA ILE A 69 9.82 4.39 -2.20
C ILE A 69 8.35 4.30 -2.57
N VAL A 70 8.06 3.42 -3.54
CA VAL A 70 6.71 3.26 -4.09
C VAL A 70 6.30 1.80 -4.01
N TYR A 71 5.09 1.55 -3.53
CA TYR A 71 4.45 0.24 -3.60
C TYR A 71 3.21 0.34 -4.49
N TYR A 72 3.20 -0.42 -5.58
CA TYR A 72 1.98 -0.68 -6.32
C TYR A 72 0.98 -1.36 -5.41
N LEU A 73 -0.25 -0.84 -5.37
CA LEU A 73 -1.32 -1.37 -4.54
C LEU A 73 -2.26 -2.30 -5.31
N GLY A 74 -2.43 -2.06 -6.60
CA GLY A 74 -3.46 -2.71 -7.41
C GLY A 74 -4.32 -1.67 -8.14
N ALA A 75 -5.31 -2.17 -8.88
CA ALA A 75 -6.29 -1.31 -9.54
C ALA A 75 -7.14 -0.53 -8.52
N GLU A 76 -7.57 0.67 -8.89
CA GLU A 76 -8.36 1.56 -8.06
C GLU A 76 -9.62 0.88 -7.50
N ARG A 77 -9.97 1.23 -6.26
CA ARG A 77 -11.23 0.88 -5.64
C ARG A 77 -12.38 1.66 -6.30
N GLY A 78 -13.16 0.99 -7.15
CA GLY A 78 -14.32 1.61 -7.79
C GLY A 78 -15.11 0.67 -8.69
N LEU A 79 -16.24 1.16 -9.23
CA LEU A 79 -17.06 0.46 -10.23
C LEU A 79 -16.37 0.43 -11.61
N VAL A 80 -15.49 1.38 -11.87
CA VAL A 80 -14.67 1.49 -13.08
C VAL A 80 -13.22 1.48 -12.62
N ARG A 81 -12.45 0.45 -13.01
CA ARG A 81 -11.09 0.19 -12.53
C ARG A 81 -10.09 0.44 -13.65
N ILE A 82 -9.93 1.70 -14.04
CA ILE A 82 -9.03 2.07 -15.14
C ILE A 82 -7.65 2.42 -14.58
N ASP A 83 -7.61 3.09 -13.43
CA ASP A 83 -6.39 3.63 -12.84
C ASP A 83 -5.84 2.69 -11.75
N SER A 84 -4.57 2.88 -11.38
CA SER A 84 -3.92 2.13 -10.31
C SER A 84 -3.71 2.98 -9.07
N GLU A 85 -3.70 2.34 -7.90
CA GLU A 85 -3.33 3.00 -6.64
C GLU A 85 -1.90 2.64 -6.22
N TRP A 86 -1.22 3.61 -5.62
CA TRP A 86 0.20 3.52 -5.26
C TRP A 86 0.41 4.10 -3.87
N LEU A 87 1.11 3.39 -2.99
CA LEU A 87 1.58 3.94 -1.72
C LEU A 87 2.96 4.54 -1.93
N VAL A 88 3.07 5.85 -1.73
CA VAL A 88 4.31 6.60 -1.86
C VAL A 88 4.73 7.08 -0.48
N ILE A 89 5.99 6.82 -0.12
CA ILE A 89 6.58 7.20 1.16
C ILE A 89 7.85 7.99 0.88
N TRP A 90 7.90 9.24 1.34
CA TRP A 90 9.05 10.13 1.19
C TRP A 90 9.89 10.16 2.46
N PHE A 91 11.20 10.34 2.29
CA PHE A 91 12.19 10.31 3.35
C PHE A 91 12.98 11.61 3.42
N ASP A 92 13.49 11.92 4.60
CA ASP A 92 14.51 12.96 4.76
C ASP A 92 15.92 12.44 4.39
N GLU A 93 16.92 13.30 4.52
CA GLU A 93 18.34 12.98 4.26
C GLU A 93 18.91 11.86 5.15
N LYS A 94 18.20 11.48 6.23
CA LYS A 94 18.59 10.40 7.15
C LYS A 94 17.79 9.12 6.90
N ASP A 95 17.10 9.03 5.76
CA ASP A 95 16.21 7.92 5.41
C ASP A 95 15.09 7.71 6.45
N ILE A 96 14.59 8.78 7.07
CA ILE A 96 13.43 8.75 7.98
C ILE A 96 12.18 9.20 7.24
N ALA A 97 11.10 8.43 7.36
CA ALA A 97 9.84 8.73 6.66
C ALA A 97 9.19 10.01 7.19
N ILE A 98 8.99 10.99 6.30
CA ILE A 98 8.44 12.31 6.62
C ILE A 98 7.06 12.56 6.00
N ASP A 99 6.70 11.85 4.93
CA ASP A 99 5.38 11.94 4.31
C ASP A 99 4.96 10.59 3.74
N ILE A 100 3.64 10.38 3.67
CA ILE A 100 3.03 9.16 3.13
C ILE A 100 1.70 9.47 2.48
N LYS A 101 1.51 9.02 1.24
CA LYS A 101 0.28 9.23 0.47
C LYS A 101 -0.09 8.02 -0.37
N ILE A 102 -1.40 7.87 -0.58
CA ILE A 102 -1.94 7.02 -1.64
C ILE A 102 -2.17 7.92 -2.86
N MET A 103 -1.56 7.56 -3.99
CA MET A 103 -1.64 8.28 -5.26
C MET A 103 -2.31 7.42 -6.34
N ARG A 104 -2.80 8.08 -7.39
CA ARG A 104 -3.46 7.49 -8.55
C ARG A 104 -2.85 8.03 -9.83
N ASP A 105 -2.59 7.15 -10.80
CA ASP A 105 -2.09 7.49 -12.14
C ASP A 105 -3.21 7.74 -13.16
#